data_AF-A0A2U8DR73-F1
#
_entry.id   AF-A0A2U8DR73-F1
#
_cell.length_a   1.000
_cell.length_b   1.000
_cell.length_c   1.000
_cell.angle_alpha   90.00
_cell.angle_beta   90.00
_cell.angle_gamma   90.00
#
_symmetry.space_group_name_H-M   'P 1'
#
loop_
_entity.id
_entity.type
_entity.pdbx_description
1 polymer ?
#
loop_
_entity_poly.entity_id
_entity_poly.type
_entity_poly.pdbx_seq_one_letter_code
_entity_poly.pdbx_strand_id
1 'polypeptide(L)'
;MKSNIIQDERVIAEKRKIISETFTFVMIFLIGSTLVKQFIFKASFSEYAIEFIAFFGASFYIMIRNILIGNSPFGIDNHRKNRMIIINSVVIGLTNTVVSEFLNFKRNGISLSIMDLIIIFIISILEVFAISFVLNILSKRRSEKLENKFDDDIKE
;
A
#
# COMPACT_ATOMS: atom_id res chain seq x y z
N MET A 1 0.53 2.58 44.91
CA MET A 1 0.18 1.38 44.10
C MET A 1 -0.44 1.85 42.80
N LYS A 2 0.19 1.57 41.66
CA LYS A 2 -0.40 1.82 40.33
C LYS A 2 -1.51 0.79 40.15
N SER A 3 -2.77 1.22 40.09
CA SER A 3 -3.88 0.30 39.80
C SER A 3 -3.73 -0.18 38.36
N ASN A 4 -3.25 -1.41 38.16
CA ASN A 4 -3.30 -2.06 36.86
C ASN A 4 -4.77 -2.36 36.56
N ILE A 5 -5.43 -1.44 35.86
CA ILE A 5 -6.76 -1.67 35.30
C ILE A 5 -6.56 -2.74 34.24
N ILE A 6 -6.93 -3.98 34.56
CA ILE A 6 -6.94 -5.09 33.61
C ILE A 6 -7.96 -4.71 32.54
N GLN A 7 -7.47 -4.30 31.37
CA GLN A 7 -8.32 -4.00 30.22
C GLN A 7 -8.53 -5.30 29.45
N ASP A 8 -9.80 -5.62 29.16
CA ASP A 8 -10.16 -6.78 28.37
C ASP A 8 -9.56 -6.66 26.95
N GLU A 9 -8.78 -7.67 26.55
CA GLU A 9 -8.16 -7.76 25.24
C GLU A 9 -9.20 -7.70 24.11
N ARG A 10 -10.42 -8.21 24.33
CA ARG A 10 -11.53 -8.16 23.36
C ARG A 10 -11.95 -6.72 23.09
N VAL A 11 -12.11 -5.92 24.14
CA VAL A 11 -12.47 -4.49 24.04
C VAL A 11 -11.35 -3.70 23.34
N ILE A 12 -10.09 -4.03 23.61
CA ILE A 12 -8.95 -3.42 22.92
C ILE A 12 -8.94 -3.80 21.43
N ALA A 13 -9.19 -5.07 21.10
CA ALA A 13 -9.24 -5.56 19.73
C ALA A 13 -10.35 -4.87 18.92
N GLU A 14 -11.56 -4.75 19.47
CA GLU A 14 -12.66 -4.03 18.84
C GLU A 14 -12.34 -2.56 18.61
N LYS A 15 -11.76 -1.86 19.60
CA LYS A 15 -11.34 -0.46 19.43
C LYS A 15 -10.31 -0.30 18.32
N ARG A 16 -9.32 -1.20 18.23
CA ARG A 16 -8.32 -1.19 17.16
C ARG A 16 -8.96 -1.42 15.79
N LYS A 17 -9.94 -2.32 15.71
CA LYS A 17 -10.70 -2.58 14.47
C LYS A 17 -11.46 -1.34 14.02
N ILE A 18 -12.21 -0.69 14.91
CA ILE A 18 -12.95 0.56 14.60
C ILE A 18 -12.01 1.66 14.11
N ILE A 19 -10.85 1.83 14.77
CA ILE A 19 -9.84 2.82 14.34
C ILE A 19 -9.31 2.47 12.94
N SER A 20 -9.02 1.21 12.66
CA SER A 20 -8.54 0.77 11.35
C SER A 20 -9.57 0.99 10.24
N GLU A 21 -10.85 0.70 10.51
CA GLU A 21 -11.95 0.94 9.56
C GLU A 21 -12.15 2.44 9.32
N THR A 22 -12.15 3.24 10.37
CA THR A 22 -12.23 4.70 10.28
C THR A 22 -11.07 5.27 9.46
N PHE A 23 -9.85 4.80 9.72
CA PHE A 23 -8.68 5.20 8.95
C PHE A 23 -8.82 4.83 7.47
N THR A 24 -9.39 3.66 7.16
CA THR A 24 -9.67 3.25 5.78
C THR A 24 -10.64 4.21 5.10
N PHE A 25 -11.70 4.66 5.77
CA PHE A 25 -12.60 5.67 5.23
C PHE A 25 -11.91 7.01 4.99
N VAL A 26 -11.09 7.47 5.93
CA VAL A 26 -10.28 8.70 5.74
C VAL A 26 -9.40 8.59 4.50
N MET A 27 -8.74 7.45 4.31
CA MET A 27 -7.90 7.20 3.14
C MET A 27 -8.71 7.24 1.84
N ILE A 28 -9.90 6.65 1.82
CA ILE A 28 -10.84 6.72 0.68
C ILE A 28 -11.25 8.16 0.38
N PHE A 29 -11.54 8.96 1.40
CA PHE A 29 -11.89 10.37 1.21
C PHE A 29 -10.72 11.20 0.70
N LEU A 30 -9.49 10.97 1.17
CA LEU A 30 -8.31 11.69 0.71
C LEU A 30 -8.02 11.43 -0.78
N ILE A 31 -8.04 10.15 -1.19
CA ILE A 31 -7.83 9.82 -2.61
C ILE A 31 -9.00 10.30 -3.47
N GLY A 32 -10.25 10.16 -2.99
CA GLY A 32 -11.43 10.66 -3.68
C GLY A 32 -11.40 12.17 -3.89
N SER A 33 -11.05 12.93 -2.86
CA SER A 33 -10.86 14.40 -2.92
C SER A 33 -9.78 14.77 -3.94
N THR A 34 -8.66 14.07 -3.91
CA THR A 34 -7.55 14.27 -4.87
C THR A 34 -8.01 14.06 -6.31
N LEU A 35 -8.73 12.97 -6.59
CA LEU A 35 -9.24 12.65 -7.92
C LEU A 35 -10.27 13.70 -8.40
N VAL A 36 -11.20 14.12 -7.53
CA VAL A 36 -12.18 15.16 -7.85
C VAL A 36 -11.49 16.48 -8.19
N LYS A 37 -10.54 16.92 -7.36
CA LYS A 37 -9.78 18.15 -7.62
C LYS A 37 -9.00 18.09 -8.93
N GLN A 38 -8.33 16.97 -9.20
CA GLN A 38 -7.52 16.78 -10.40
C GLN A 38 -8.37 16.73 -11.69
N PHE A 39 -9.46 15.96 -11.70
CA PHE A 39 -10.22 15.67 -12.92
C PHE A 39 -11.43 16.56 -13.14
N ILE A 40 -12.17 16.91 -12.07
CA ILE A 40 -13.39 17.73 -12.16
C ILE A 40 -13.02 19.20 -12.10
N PHE A 41 -12.31 19.62 -11.05
CA PHE A 41 -11.94 21.03 -10.87
C PHE A 41 -10.75 21.48 -11.71
N LYS A 42 -10.02 20.54 -12.33
CA LYS A 42 -8.78 20.82 -13.08
C LYS A 42 -7.79 21.66 -12.25
N ALA A 43 -7.80 21.42 -10.94
CA ALA A 43 -6.99 22.13 -9.97
C ALA A 43 -5.49 21.87 -10.22
N SER A 44 -4.66 22.86 -9.90
CA SER A 44 -3.20 22.70 -9.95
C SER A 44 -2.73 21.77 -8.83
N PHE A 45 -1.56 21.13 -9.00
CA PHE A 45 -1.01 20.23 -7.98
C PHE A 45 -0.93 20.87 -6.59
N SER A 46 -0.61 22.17 -6.53
CA SER A 46 -0.50 22.91 -5.26
C SER A 46 -1.79 22.89 -4.43
N GLU A 47 -2.96 22.80 -5.06
CA GLU A 47 -4.28 22.88 -4.42
C GLU A 47 -4.76 21.54 -3.84
N TYR A 48 -4.12 20.43 -4.22
CA TYR A 48 -4.39 19.09 -3.67
C TYR A 48 -3.14 18.37 -3.15
N ALA A 49 -1.99 19.05 -3.11
CA ALA A 49 -0.72 18.49 -2.68
C ALA A 49 -0.80 17.94 -1.25
N ILE A 50 -1.54 18.60 -0.36
CA ILE A 50 -1.67 18.19 1.03
C ILE A 50 -2.42 16.85 1.13
N GLU A 51 -3.55 16.70 0.45
CA GLU A 51 -4.31 15.45 0.44
C GLU A 51 -3.52 14.31 -0.19
N PHE A 52 -2.80 14.61 -1.28
CA PHE A 52 -1.91 13.67 -1.94
C PHE A 52 -0.80 13.20 -0.99
N ILE A 53 -0.09 14.13 -0.35
CA ILE A 53 1.00 13.82 0.59
C ILE A 53 0.45 13.09 1.83
N ALA A 54 -0.70 13.47 2.35
CA ALA A 54 -1.32 12.80 3.49
C ALA A 54 -1.65 11.34 3.16
N PHE A 55 -2.25 11.10 1.99
CA PHE A 55 -2.59 9.75 1.53
C PHE A 55 -1.33 8.90 1.31
N PHE A 56 -0.42 9.35 0.46
CA PHE A 56 0.79 8.58 0.14
C PHE A 56 1.74 8.48 1.33
N GLY A 57 1.92 9.55 2.10
CA GLY A 57 2.76 9.58 3.29
C GLY A 57 2.26 8.61 4.37
N ALA A 58 0.96 8.59 4.66
CA ALA A 58 0.40 7.62 5.61
C ALA A 58 0.49 6.17 5.10
N SER A 59 0.26 5.95 3.80
CA SER A 59 0.42 4.63 3.16
C SER A 59 1.84 4.10 3.30
N PHE A 60 2.84 4.93 2.97
CA PHE A 60 4.25 4.56 3.10
C PHE A 60 4.64 4.34 4.56
N TYR A 61 4.17 5.18 5.48
CA TYR A 61 4.46 5.00 6.90
C TYR A 61 3.96 3.64 7.42
N ILE A 62 2.72 3.27 7.10
CA ILE A 62 2.14 1.98 7.49
C ILE A 62 2.94 0.82 6.87
N MET A 63 3.29 0.92 5.58
CA MET A 63 4.07 -0.11 4.90
C MET A 63 5.44 -0.31 5.56
N ILE A 64 6.19 0.78 5.77
CA ILE A 64 7.52 0.75 6.39
C ILE A 64 7.42 0.23 7.83
N ARG A 65 6.45 0.70 8.61
CA ARG A 65 6.28 0.29 10.01
C ARG A 65 5.98 -1.19 10.14
N ASN A 66 5.16 -1.76 9.25
CA ASN A 66 4.90 -3.20 9.21
C ASN A 66 6.18 -3.99 8.96
N ILE A 67 6.98 -3.57 7.97
CA ILE A 67 8.26 -4.22 7.65
C ILE A 67 9.24 -4.13 8.83
N LEU A 68 9.33 -2.97 9.50
CA LEU A 68 10.22 -2.78 10.65
C LEU A 68 9.85 -3.68 11.83
N ILE A 69 8.56 -3.93 12.05
CA ILE A 69 8.06 -4.82 13.11
C ILE A 69 8.21 -6.30 12.71
N GLY A 70 8.61 -6.60 11.47
CA GLY A 70 8.67 -7.97 10.96
C GLY A 70 7.29 -8.54 10.65
N ASN A 71 6.25 -7.70 10.61
CA ASN A 71 4.92 -8.09 10.16
C ASN A 71 4.92 -8.14 8.63
N SER A 72 4.64 -9.32 8.07
CA SER A 72 4.50 -9.50 6.63
C SER A 72 3.27 -8.73 6.13
N PRO A 73 3.42 -7.70 5.28
CA PRO A 73 2.27 -6.97 4.73
C PRO A 73 1.38 -7.85 3.85
N PHE A 74 1.87 -9.01 3.40
CA PHE A 74 1.15 -9.95 2.53
C PHE A 74 0.66 -11.20 3.26
N GLY A 75 0.76 -11.23 4.59
CA GLY A 75 0.39 -12.39 5.42
C GLY A 75 1.48 -13.46 5.50
N ILE A 76 1.28 -14.42 6.39
CA ILE A 76 2.24 -15.49 6.70
C ILE A 76 2.12 -16.65 5.70
N ASP A 77 0.92 -16.88 5.16
CA ASP A 77 0.66 -17.94 4.19
C ASP A 77 1.21 -17.58 2.79
N ASN A 78 2.15 -18.41 2.33
CA ASN A 78 2.85 -18.25 1.05
C ASN A 78 1.89 -18.32 -0.16
N HIS A 79 0.83 -19.15 -0.10
CA HIS A 79 -0.13 -19.28 -1.20
C HIS A 79 -1.03 -18.04 -1.31
N ARG A 80 -1.53 -17.55 -0.18
CA ARG A 80 -2.35 -16.33 -0.13
C ARG A 80 -1.54 -15.09 -0.53
N LYS A 81 -0.29 -15.00 -0.08
CA LYS A 81 0.66 -13.94 -0.45
C LYS A 81 0.88 -13.88 -1.95
N ASN A 82 1.28 -14.98 -2.57
CA ASN A 82 1.59 -15.01 -4.01
C ASN A 82 0.35 -14.66 -4.85
N ARG A 83 -0.83 -15.16 -4.44
CA ARG A 83 -2.09 -14.82 -5.10
C ARG A 83 -2.40 -13.32 -5.01
N MET A 84 -2.22 -12.70 -3.85
CA MET A 84 -2.44 -11.25 -3.68
C MET A 84 -1.47 -10.41 -4.53
N ILE A 85 -0.19 -10.80 -4.59
CA ILE A 85 0.81 -10.09 -5.42
C ILE A 85 0.42 -10.15 -6.90
N ILE A 86 -0.01 -11.30 -7.40
CA ILE A 86 -0.44 -11.47 -8.80
C ILE A 86 -1.70 -10.65 -9.09
N ILE A 87 -2.71 -10.70 -8.22
CA ILE A 87 -3.94 -9.92 -8.43
C ILE A 87 -3.62 -8.43 -8.43
N ASN A 88 -2.83 -7.96 -7.47
CA ASN A 88 -2.46 -6.55 -7.38
C ASN A 88 -1.64 -6.08 -8.57
N SER A 89 -0.69 -6.89 -9.06
CA SER A 89 0.12 -6.50 -10.22
C SER A 89 -0.72 -6.38 -11.49
N VAL A 90 -1.67 -7.29 -11.71
CA VAL A 90 -2.61 -7.23 -12.84
C VAL A 90 -3.51 -6.00 -12.74
N VAL A 91 -4.09 -5.74 -11.56
CA VAL A 91 -4.96 -4.58 -11.33
C VAL A 91 -4.21 -3.26 -11.54
N ILE A 92 -2.99 -3.14 -11.00
CA ILE A 92 -2.15 -1.96 -11.17
C ILE A 92 -1.75 -1.79 -12.64
N GLY A 93 -1.36 -2.88 -13.31
CA GLY A 93 -1.04 -2.86 -14.74
C GLY A 93 -2.18 -2.32 -15.58
N LEU A 94 -3.40 -2.88 -15.41
CA LEU A 94 -4.59 -2.42 -16.13
C LEU A 94 -4.90 -0.95 -15.83
N THR A 95 -4.83 -0.57 -14.56
CA THR A 95 -5.08 0.82 -14.14
C THR A 95 -4.08 1.77 -14.78
N ASN A 96 -2.79 1.43 -14.81
CA ASN A 96 -1.75 2.29 -15.37
C ASN A 96 -1.89 2.43 -16.89
N THR A 97 -2.28 1.36 -17.59
CA THR A 97 -2.57 1.42 -19.03
C THR A 97 -3.74 2.35 -19.33
N VAL A 98 -4.85 2.24 -18.60
CA VAL A 98 -6.03 3.10 -18.78
C VAL A 98 -5.70 4.57 -18.47
N VAL A 99 -4.99 4.82 -17.37
CA VAL A 99 -4.58 6.17 -16.97
C VAL A 99 -3.64 6.79 -18.01
N SER A 100 -2.66 6.01 -18.50
CA SER A 100 -1.70 6.48 -19.50
C SER A 100 -2.38 6.83 -20.83
N GLU A 101 -3.32 6.01 -21.27
CA GLU A 101 -4.13 6.27 -22.46
C GLU A 101 -4.95 7.54 -22.30
N PHE A 102 -5.67 7.67 -21.17
CA PHE A 102 -6.48 8.85 -20.89
C PHE A 102 -5.64 10.14 -20.85
N LEU A 103 -4.46 10.09 -20.23
CA LEU A 103 -3.55 11.22 -20.17
C LEU A 103 -2.97 11.57 -21.54
N ASN A 104 -2.60 10.58 -22.34
CA ASN A 104 -2.09 10.82 -23.69
C ASN A 104 -3.17 11.42 -24.60
N PHE A 105 -4.38 10.87 -24.56
CA PHE A 105 -5.52 11.40 -25.31
C PHE A 105 -5.86 12.84 -24.88
N LYS A 106 -5.87 13.13 -23.58
CA LYS A 106 -6.13 14.49 -23.06
C LYS A 106 -5.04 15.49 -23.49
N ARG A 107 -3.78 15.07 -23.57
CA ARG A 107 -2.65 15.96 -23.88
C ARG A 107 -2.46 16.17 -25.39
N ASN A 108 -2.51 15.09 -26.15
CA ASN A 108 -2.11 15.05 -27.55
C ASN A 108 -3.29 14.87 -28.51
N GLY A 109 -4.49 14.53 -28.01
CA GLY A 109 -5.67 14.24 -28.83
C GLY A 109 -5.59 12.94 -29.62
N ILE A 110 -4.54 12.13 -29.40
CA ILE A 110 -4.22 10.92 -30.16
C ILE A 110 -4.19 9.75 -29.17
N SER A 111 -4.82 8.63 -29.54
CA SER A 111 -4.75 7.38 -28.78
C SER A 111 -3.38 6.73 -28.90
N LEU A 112 -2.89 6.08 -27.85
CA LEU A 112 -1.65 5.30 -27.94
C LEU A 112 -1.83 4.11 -28.86
N SER A 113 -0.72 3.66 -29.45
CA SER A 113 -0.73 2.42 -30.23
C SER A 113 -0.95 1.23 -29.30
N ILE A 114 -1.57 0.17 -29.81
CA ILE A 114 -1.79 -1.08 -29.03
C ILE A 114 -0.47 -1.64 -28.49
N MET A 115 0.62 -1.53 -29.25
CA MET A 115 1.95 -1.96 -28.80
C MET A 115 2.45 -1.15 -27.59
N ASP A 116 2.24 0.16 -27.57
CA ASP A 116 2.63 1.01 -26.44
C ASP A 116 1.84 0.63 -25.17
N LEU A 117 0.55 0.36 -25.32
CA LEU A 117 -0.31 -0.09 -24.21
C LEU A 117 0.15 -1.43 -23.63
N ILE A 118 0.55 -2.38 -24.49
CA ILE A 118 1.09 -3.68 -24.07
C ILE A 118 2.42 -3.49 -23.33
N ILE A 119 3.30 -2.63 -23.84
CA ILE A 119 4.59 -2.33 -23.21
C ILE A 119 4.38 -1.71 -21.82
N ILE A 120 3.51 -0.71 -21.71
CA ILE A 120 3.16 -0.06 -20.44
C ILE A 120 2.61 -1.10 -19.45
N PHE A 121 1.72 -1.98 -19.90
CA PHE A 121 1.15 -3.03 -19.07
C PHE A 121 2.23 -3.98 -18.51
N ILE A 122 3.11 -4.49 -19.37
CA ILE A 122 4.18 -5.42 -18.99
C ILE A 122 5.15 -4.75 -18.01
N ILE A 123 5.59 -3.53 -18.32
CA ILE A 123 6.51 -2.77 -17.44
C ILE A 123 5.88 -2.54 -16.07
N SER A 124 4.60 -2.17 -16.03
CA SER A 124 3.88 -1.92 -14.76
C SER A 124 3.80 -3.19 -13.91
N ILE A 125 3.54 -4.35 -14.52
CA ILE A 125 3.51 -5.64 -13.79
C ILE A 125 4.90 -5.96 -13.23
N LEU A 126 5.95 -5.80 -14.05
CA LEU A 126 7.32 -6.06 -13.63
C LEU A 126 7.75 -5.15 -12.48
N GLU A 127 7.36 -3.88 -12.52
CA GLU A 127 7.62 -2.92 -11.44
C GLU A 127 6.99 -3.36 -10.11
N VAL A 128 5.69 -3.71 -10.12
CA VAL A 128 4.99 -4.19 -8.91
C VAL A 128 5.63 -5.47 -8.39
N PHE A 129 6.05 -6.38 -9.28
CA PHE A 129 6.71 -7.61 -8.90
C PHE A 129 8.08 -7.34 -8.25
N ALA A 130 8.88 -6.45 -8.83
CA ALA A 130 10.18 -6.04 -8.29
C ALA A 130 10.04 -5.40 -6.90
N ILE A 131 9.10 -4.48 -6.73
CA ILE A 131 8.82 -3.86 -5.42
C ILE A 131 8.39 -4.92 -4.42
N SER A 132 7.44 -5.78 -4.76
CA SER A 132 6.95 -6.85 -3.87
C SER A 132 8.06 -7.82 -3.46
N PHE A 133 8.99 -8.14 -4.38
CA PHE A 133 10.15 -8.97 -4.10
C PHE A 133 11.10 -8.32 -3.08
N VAL A 134 11.44 -7.04 -3.27
CA VAL A 134 12.27 -6.27 -2.34
C VAL A 134 11.62 -6.20 -0.96
N LEU A 135 10.32 -5.91 -0.89
CA LEU A 135 9.59 -5.84 0.39
C LEU A 135 9.59 -7.19 1.12
N ASN A 136 9.42 -8.31 0.39
CA ASN A 136 9.46 -9.65 0.96
C ASN A 136 10.85 -10.03 1.52
N ILE A 137 11.93 -9.63 0.83
CA ILE A 137 13.29 -9.84 1.35
C ILE A 137 13.52 -9.04 2.62
N LEU A 138 13.12 -7.76 2.62
CA LEU A 138 13.28 -6.88 3.77
C LEU A 138 12.48 -7.37 4.98
N SER A 139 11.23 -7.82 4.76
CA SER A 139 10.41 -8.37 5.83
C SER A 139 11.01 -9.65 6.39
N LYS A 140 11.42 -10.60 5.53
CA LYS A 140 12.03 -11.87 5.97
C LYS A 140 13.28 -11.66 6.82
N ARG A 141 14.20 -10.79 6.38
CA ARG A 141 15.41 -10.42 7.13
C ARG A 141 15.12 -9.80 8.49
N ARG A 142 13.99 -9.11 8.65
CA ARG A 142 13.59 -8.50 9.92
C ARG A 142 12.93 -9.50 10.84
N SER A 143 12.09 -10.38 10.31
CA SER A 143 11.48 -11.48 11.07
C SER A 143 12.54 -12.42 11.64
N GLU A 144 13.52 -12.85 10.84
CA GLU A 144 14.63 -13.71 11.29
C GLU A 144 15.48 -13.05 12.40
N LYS A 145 15.70 -11.73 12.32
CA LYS A 145 16.41 -10.98 13.37
C LYS A 145 15.63 -10.90 14.69
N LEU A 146 14.30 -10.94 14.65
CA LEU A 146 13.48 -10.97 15.86
C LEU A 146 13.49 -12.37 16.47
N GLU A 147 13.32 -13.41 15.64
CA GLU A 147 13.37 -14.81 16.08
C GLU A 147 14.70 -15.14 16.76
N ASN A 148 15.83 -14.79 16.14
CA ASN A 148 17.15 -15.02 16.74
C ASN A 148 17.33 -14.28 18.08
N LYS A 149 16.79 -13.06 18.23
CA LYS A 149 16.86 -12.33 19.50
C LYS A 149 16.03 -12.99 20.59
N PHE A 150 14.83 -13.46 20.26
CA PHE A 150 14.00 -14.18 21.22
C PHE A 150 14.65 -15.50 21.65
N ASP A 151 15.28 -16.23 20.73
CA ASP A 151 15.99 -17.48 21.04
C ASP A 151 17.23 -17.25 21.93
N ASP A 152 17.92 -16.12 21.77
CA ASP A 152 19.03 -15.74 22.64
C ASP A 152 18.54 -15.34 24.04
N ASP A 153 17.44 -14.57 24.15
CA ASP A 153 16.81 -14.18 25.43
C ASP A 153 16.26 -15.38 26.22
N ILE A 154 15.89 -16.49 25.57
CA ILE A 154 15.41 -17.72 26.22
C ILE A 154 16.57 -18.60 26.71
N LYS A 155 17.77 -18.47 26.13
CA LYS A 155 18.95 -19.29 26.46
C LYS A 155 19.80 -18.74 27.59
N GLU A 156 19.63 -17.46 27.94
CA GLU A 156 20.27 -16.78 29.08
C GLU A 156 19.46 -16.96 30.38
#